data_AF-A0A0U2Y6H0-F1
#
_entry.id   AF-A0A0U2Y6H0-F1
#
_cell.length_a   1.000
_cell.length_b   1.000
_cell.length_c   1.000
_cell.angle_alpha   90.00
_cell.angle_beta   90.00
_cell.angle_gamma   90.00
#
_symmetry.space_group_name_H-M   'P 1'
#
loop_
_entity.id
_entity.type
_entity.pdbx_description
1 polymer ?
#
loop_
_entity_poly.entity_id
_entity_poly.type
_entity_poly.pdbx_seq_one_letter_code
_entity_poly.pdbx_strand_id
1 'polypeptide(L)'
;MLYIILTIALLALSALLFTPSCKAFTLRYEVACNFILTLVATLVGVLLAIAISNYDAEKKEIKDLIKVLNAAEAVVEESLDYSIKLNEIYQGNPEQFGEQSDFFTRNPLVYPHYLDNMLTQNLISKNLSQEGLSELNEHLITLQRSKQVAPQAFIASMRYIKQVLILERRFQLTEISAQEYQQTLDEYEEQLVYQQQQQQQQQ
;
A
#
# COMPACT_ATOMS: atom_id res chain seq x y z
N MET A 1 8.29 -3.02 19.09
CA MET A 1 7.70 -3.51 20.36
C MET A 1 8.73 -4.09 21.34
N LEU A 2 9.52 -5.11 20.96
CA LEU A 2 10.46 -5.79 21.88
C LEU A 2 11.49 -4.84 22.53
N TYR A 3 12.10 -3.94 21.76
CA TYR A 3 13.10 -3.00 22.31
C TYR A 3 12.51 -2.00 23.32
N ILE A 4 11.26 -1.57 23.12
CA ILE A 4 10.54 -0.66 24.01
C ILE A 4 10.15 -1.38 25.32
N ILE A 5 9.70 -2.63 25.21
CA ILE A 5 9.37 -3.46 26.39
C ILE A 5 10.64 -3.71 27.21
N LEU A 6 11.75 -4.02 26.55
CA LEU A 6 13.02 -4.29 27.20
C LEU A 6 13.60 -3.05 27.90
N THR A 7 13.49 -1.86 27.28
CA THR A 7 13.91 -0.60 27.93
C THR A 7 13.05 -0.25 29.14
N ILE A 8 11.72 -0.44 29.07
CA ILE A 8 10.82 -0.25 30.22
C ILE A 8 11.16 -1.22 31.35
N ALA A 9 11.42 -2.50 31.03
CA ALA A 9 11.82 -3.49 32.03
C ALA A 9 13.15 -3.14 32.71
N LEU A 10 14.15 -2.70 31.94
CA LEU A 10 15.45 -2.26 32.47
C LEU A 10 15.32 -1.02 33.37
N LEU A 11 14.50 -0.05 32.97
CA LEU A 11 14.21 1.13 33.78
C LEU A 11 13.50 0.74 35.09
N ALA A 12 12.49 -0.13 35.03
CA ALA A 12 11.80 -0.64 36.22
C ALA A 12 12.76 -1.38 37.16
N LEU A 13 13.66 -2.21 36.62
CA LEU A 13 14.66 -2.95 37.40
C LEU A 13 15.65 -1.99 38.09
N SER A 14 16.07 -0.94 37.39
CA SER A 14 16.94 0.10 37.96
C SER A 14 16.24 0.91 39.06
N ALA A 15 14.95 1.23 38.90
CA ALA A 15 14.16 1.91 39.92
C ALA A 15 13.94 1.04 41.19
N LEU A 16 13.85 -0.28 41.02
CA LEU A 16 13.67 -1.22 42.13
C LEU A 16 14.90 -1.24 43.06
N LEU A 17 16.12 -1.05 42.53
CA LEU A 17 17.35 -0.93 43.33
C LEU A 17 17.37 0.29 44.27
N PHE A 18 16.56 1.32 44.01
CA PHE A 18 16.43 2.51 44.85
C PHE A 18 15.35 2.39 45.95
N THR A 19 14.62 1.27 46.03
CA THR A 19 13.65 1.06 47.12
C THR A 19 14.33 0.96 48.49
N PRO A 20 13.69 1.44 49.57
CA PRO A 20 14.28 1.48 50.92
C PRO A 20 14.74 0.10 51.43
N SER A 21 14.08 -0.98 50.99
CA SER A 21 14.41 -2.36 51.33
C SER A 21 15.75 -2.84 50.76
N CYS A 22 16.24 -2.25 49.66
CA CYS A 22 17.51 -2.61 49.03
C CYS A 22 18.68 -1.67 49.39
N LYS A 23 18.45 -0.61 50.18
CA LYS A 23 19.48 0.39 50.54
C LYS A 23 20.70 -0.20 51.25
N ALA A 24 20.51 -1.20 52.10
CA ALA A 24 21.61 -1.86 52.81
C ALA A 24 22.53 -2.65 51.85
N PHE A 25 22.00 -3.16 50.73
CA PHE A 25 22.76 -3.87 49.72
C PHE A 25 23.53 -2.91 48.81
N THR A 26 22.89 -1.82 48.37
CA THR A 26 23.53 -0.81 47.51
C THR A 26 24.67 -0.06 48.22
N LEU A 27 24.54 0.20 49.53
CA LEU A 27 25.63 0.77 50.34
C LEU A 27 26.82 -0.18 50.52
N ARG A 28 26.58 -1.49 50.57
CA ARG A 28 27.64 -2.50 50.77
C ARG A 28 28.44 -2.77 49.48
N TYR A 29 27.84 -2.55 48.31
CA TYR A 29 28.43 -2.81 47.00
C TYR A 29 28.37 -1.57 46.07
N GLU A 30 28.60 -0.38 46.64
CA GLU A 30 28.42 0.92 45.99
C GLU A 30 29.07 1.01 44.59
N VAL A 31 30.33 0.59 44.47
CA VAL A 31 31.08 0.62 43.20
C VAL A 31 30.45 -0.27 42.15
N ALA A 32 30.02 -1.48 42.52
CA ALA A 32 29.39 -2.42 41.60
C ALA A 32 28.00 -1.96 41.18
N CYS A 33 27.21 -1.41 42.10
CA CYS A 33 25.90 -0.83 41.79
C CYS A 33 26.02 0.36 40.83
N ASN A 34 26.98 1.26 41.04
CA ASN A 34 27.20 2.41 40.15
C ASN A 34 27.67 1.97 38.75
N PHE A 35 28.52 0.95 38.65
CA PHE A 35 28.93 0.36 37.38
C PHE A 35 27.73 -0.26 36.63
N ILE A 36 26.92 -1.07 37.31
CA ILE A 36 25.73 -1.71 36.72
C ILE A 36 24.71 -0.66 36.28
N LEU A 37 24.46 0.37 37.08
CA LEU A 37 23.53 1.45 36.73
C LEU A 37 23.99 2.19 35.48
N THR A 38 25.30 2.44 35.35
CA THR A 38 25.88 3.08 34.16
C THR A 38 25.75 2.17 32.93
N LEU A 39 25.99 0.87 33.08
CA LEU A 39 25.81 -0.13 32.02
C LEU A 39 24.34 -0.21 31.57
N VAL A 40 23.40 -0.21 32.51
CA VAL A 40 21.96 -0.18 32.22
C VAL A 40 21.60 1.12 31.49
N ALA A 41 22.12 2.27 31.94
CA ALA A 41 21.86 3.55 31.31
C ALA A 41 22.36 3.62 29.86
N THR A 42 23.57 3.12 29.58
CA THR A 42 24.10 3.08 28.21
C THR A 42 23.34 2.09 27.33
N LEU A 43 22.95 0.93 27.86
CA LEU A 43 22.14 -0.04 27.14
C LEU A 43 20.76 0.52 26.78
N VAL A 44 20.09 1.16 27.74
CA VAL A 44 18.80 1.84 27.48
C VAL A 44 18.95 2.93 26.44
N GLY A 45 20.02 3.72 26.49
CA GLY A 45 20.32 4.76 25.50
C GLY A 45 20.46 4.20 24.08
N VAL A 46 21.24 3.14 23.90
CA VAL A 46 21.42 2.48 22.60
C VAL A 46 20.11 1.89 22.08
N LEU A 47 19.37 1.18 22.93
CA LEU A 47 18.11 0.56 22.54
C LEU A 47 17.05 1.59 22.15
N LEU A 48 16.99 2.72 22.86
CA LEU A 48 16.10 3.81 22.53
C LEU A 48 16.48 4.45 21.19
N ALA A 49 17.78 4.68 20.95
CA ALA A 49 18.25 5.22 19.68
C ALA A 49 17.89 4.30 18.49
N ILE A 50 18.07 2.98 18.65
CA ILE A 50 17.66 2.00 17.63
C ILE A 50 16.15 2.02 17.42
N ALA A 51 15.36 2.06 18.50
CA ALA A 51 13.91 2.09 18.42
C ALA A 51 13.40 3.34 17.68
N ILE A 52 13.95 4.52 17.99
CA ILE A 52 13.63 5.78 17.31
C ILE A 52 14.03 5.70 15.85
N SER A 53 15.25 5.24 15.55
CA SER A 53 15.75 5.12 14.18
C SER A 53 14.87 4.19 13.32
N ASN A 54 14.43 3.07 13.88
CA ASN A 54 13.56 2.13 13.16
C ASN A 54 12.18 2.73 12.91
N TYR A 55 11.60 3.41 13.91
CA TYR A 55 10.32 4.09 13.77
C TYR A 55 10.36 5.19 12.68
N ASP A 56 11.42 5.99 12.65
CA ASP A 56 11.60 7.02 11.62
C ASP A 56 11.80 6.41 10.23
N ALA A 57 12.52 5.29 10.13
CA ALA A 57 12.70 4.57 8.88
C ALA A 57 11.37 4.02 8.34
N GLU A 58 10.56 3.39 9.19
CA GLU A 58 9.23 2.88 8.84
C GLU A 58 8.31 4.00 8.37
N LYS A 59 8.26 5.12 9.11
CA LYS A 59 7.48 6.29 8.71
C LYS A 59 7.93 6.88 7.37
N LYS A 60 9.24 6.85 7.08
CA LYS A 60 9.77 7.27 5.79
C LYS A 60 9.37 6.32 4.67
N GLU A 61 9.45 5.00 4.89
CA GLU A 61 9.01 3.99 3.93
C GLU A 61 7.54 4.19 3.56
N ILE A 62 6.65 4.37 4.54
CA ILE A 62 5.22 4.66 4.28
C ILE A 62 5.07 5.96 3.48
N LYS A 63 5.79 7.04 3.83
CA LYS A 63 5.72 8.29 3.07
C LYS A 63 6.14 8.11 1.61
N ASP A 64 7.19 7.33 1.36
CA ASP A 64 7.68 7.08 0.01
C ASP A 64 6.71 6.16 -0.76
N LEU A 65 6.10 5.18 -0.09
CA LEU A 65 5.02 4.36 -0.65
C LEU A 65 3.84 5.23 -1.13
N ILE A 66 3.36 6.16 -0.30
CA ILE A 66 2.26 7.06 -0.67
C ILE A 66 2.58 7.89 -1.92
N LYS A 67 3.84 8.33 -2.10
CA LYS A 67 4.23 9.04 -3.32
C LYS A 67 4.17 8.15 -4.55
N VAL A 68 4.62 6.90 -4.42
CA VAL A 68 4.55 5.91 -5.50
C VAL A 68 3.10 5.61 -5.87
N LEU A 69 2.22 5.43 -4.88
CA LEU A 69 0.79 5.25 -5.11
C LEU A 69 0.13 6.46 -5.79
N ASN A 70 0.48 7.68 -5.39
CA ASN A 70 -0.02 8.89 -6.06
C ASN A 70 0.46 8.99 -7.51
N ALA A 71 1.71 8.62 -7.79
CA ALA A 71 2.23 8.60 -9.15
C ALA A 71 1.51 7.55 -10.01
N ALA A 72 1.26 6.36 -9.43
CA ALA A 72 0.48 5.31 -10.07
C ALA A 72 -0.96 5.75 -10.36
N GLU A 73 -1.63 6.36 -9.38
CA GLU A 73 -2.98 6.91 -9.52
C GLU A 73 -3.05 7.91 -10.69
N ALA A 74 -2.11 8.85 -10.77
CA ALA A 74 -2.07 9.85 -11.84
C ALA A 74 -1.88 9.23 -13.23
N VAL A 75 -0.95 8.26 -13.36
CA VAL A 75 -0.72 7.56 -14.64
C VAL A 75 -1.96 6.75 -15.05
N VAL A 76 -2.61 6.10 -14.10
CA VAL A 76 -3.85 5.35 -14.35
C VAL A 76 -4.97 6.28 -14.76
N GLU A 77 -5.13 7.42 -14.09
CA GLU A 77 -6.14 8.42 -14.40
C GLU A 77 -5.98 8.99 -15.80
N GLU A 78 -4.77 9.38 -16.19
CA GLU A 78 -4.50 9.91 -17.53
C GLU A 78 -4.75 8.85 -18.62
N SER A 79 -4.29 7.62 -18.39
CA SER A 79 -4.49 6.50 -19.31
C SER A 79 -5.98 6.12 -19.42
N LEU A 80 -6.72 6.20 -18.32
CA LEU A 80 -8.16 5.95 -18.27
C LEU A 80 -8.95 7.03 -19.01
N ASP A 81 -8.67 8.32 -18.76
CA ASP A 81 -9.34 9.44 -19.42
C ASP A 81 -9.15 9.38 -20.94
N TYR A 82 -7.92 9.10 -21.39
CA TYR A 82 -7.65 8.85 -22.81
C TYR A 82 -8.48 7.69 -23.37
N SER A 83 -8.50 6.56 -22.65
CA SER A 83 -9.21 5.36 -23.09
C SER A 83 -10.73 5.56 -23.18
N ILE A 84 -11.31 6.30 -22.22
CA ILE A 84 -12.73 6.68 -22.23
C ILE A 84 -13.03 7.54 -23.46
N LYS A 85 -12.29 8.63 -23.66
CA LYS A 85 -12.49 9.54 -24.79
C LYS A 85 -12.38 8.82 -26.14
N LEU A 86 -11.39 7.94 -26.28
CA LEU A 86 -11.20 7.17 -27.51
C LEU A 86 -12.39 6.23 -27.77
N ASN A 87 -12.90 5.58 -26.73
CA ASN A 87 -14.07 4.72 -26.83
C ASN A 87 -15.36 5.49 -27.13
N GLU A 88 -15.55 6.68 -26.53
CA GLU A 88 -16.68 7.57 -26.84
C GLU A 88 -16.67 8.04 -28.30
N ILE A 89 -15.49 8.38 -28.85
CA ILE A 89 -15.34 8.77 -30.25
C ILE A 89 -15.78 7.64 -31.19
N TYR A 90 -15.37 6.40 -30.88
CA TYR A 90 -15.78 5.23 -31.64
C TYR A 90 -17.30 5.00 -31.55
N GLN A 91 -17.86 5.03 -30.35
CA GLN A 91 -19.30 4.84 -30.13
C GLN A 91 -20.17 5.93 -30.77
N GLY A 92 -19.64 7.16 -30.90
CA GLY A 92 -20.33 8.27 -31.55
C GLY A 92 -20.36 8.17 -33.08
N ASN A 93 -19.42 7.44 -33.71
CA ASN A 93 -19.32 7.35 -35.17
C ASN A 93 -18.92 5.94 -35.67
N PRO A 94 -19.65 4.88 -35.29
CA PRO A 94 -19.26 3.51 -35.65
C PRO A 94 -19.22 3.29 -37.17
N GLU A 95 -20.14 3.91 -37.93
CA GLU A 95 -20.20 3.80 -39.39
C GLU A 95 -18.98 4.41 -40.10
N GLN A 96 -18.31 5.38 -39.48
CA GLN A 96 -17.12 6.02 -40.04
C GLN A 96 -15.85 5.18 -39.83
N PHE A 97 -15.80 4.44 -38.71
CA PHE A 97 -14.59 3.76 -38.27
C PHE A 97 -14.57 2.25 -38.55
N GLY A 98 -15.71 1.67 -38.93
CA GLY A 98 -15.82 0.26 -39.27
C GLY A 98 -15.87 -0.63 -38.04
N GLU A 99 -15.32 -1.84 -38.14
CA GLU A 99 -15.32 -2.79 -37.02
C GLU A 99 -14.48 -2.32 -35.83
N GLN A 100 -14.95 -2.62 -34.62
CA GLN A 100 -14.33 -2.19 -33.37
C GLN A 100 -12.88 -2.69 -33.25
N SER A 101 -12.65 -3.96 -33.58
CA SER A 101 -11.31 -4.57 -33.53
C SER A 101 -10.31 -3.87 -34.43
N ASP A 102 -10.72 -3.47 -35.63
CA ASP A 102 -9.85 -2.81 -36.60
C ASP A 102 -9.50 -1.39 -36.15
N PHE A 103 -10.47 -0.68 -35.57
CA PHE A 103 -10.27 0.65 -35.01
C PHE A 103 -9.26 0.64 -33.85
N PHE A 104 -9.43 -0.25 -32.88
CA PHE A 104 -8.54 -0.35 -31.71
C PHE A 104 -7.19 -1.03 -32.01
N THR A 105 -7.08 -1.76 -33.12
CA THR A 105 -5.77 -2.21 -33.62
C THR A 105 -4.93 -1.04 -34.11
N ARG A 106 -5.56 -0.07 -34.79
CA ARG A 106 -4.89 1.15 -35.28
C ARG A 106 -4.72 2.19 -34.19
N ASN A 107 -5.62 2.20 -33.21
CA ASN A 107 -5.66 3.14 -32.08
C ASN A 107 -5.70 2.35 -30.76
N PRO A 108 -4.57 1.76 -30.34
CA PRO A 108 -4.54 0.92 -29.15
C PRO A 108 -4.75 1.72 -27.87
N LEU A 109 -5.48 1.13 -26.91
CA LEU A 109 -5.65 1.71 -25.58
C LEU A 109 -4.29 1.83 -24.85
N VAL A 110 -4.13 2.89 -24.07
CA VAL A 110 -2.86 3.19 -23.41
C VAL A 110 -2.74 2.35 -22.13
N TYR A 111 -1.80 1.41 -22.14
CA TYR A 111 -1.51 0.58 -20.98
C TYR A 111 -0.58 1.32 -20.01
N PRO A 112 -0.90 1.37 -18.70
CA PRO A 112 -0.09 2.09 -17.71
C PRO A 112 1.14 1.27 -17.28
N HIS A 113 2.18 1.23 -18.13
CA HIS A 113 3.42 0.46 -17.89
C HIS A 113 4.15 0.81 -16.58
N TYR A 114 3.88 1.97 -16.01
CA TYR A 114 4.40 2.33 -14.69
C TYR A 114 3.95 1.34 -13.60
N LEU A 115 2.74 0.79 -13.69
CA LEU A 115 2.21 -0.15 -12.70
C LEU A 115 3.01 -1.45 -12.63
N ASP A 116 3.44 -1.99 -13.77
CA ASP A 116 4.29 -3.19 -13.81
C ASP A 116 5.59 -2.93 -13.03
N ASN A 117 6.24 -1.81 -13.33
CA ASN A 117 7.48 -1.41 -12.68
C ASN A 117 7.27 -1.10 -11.20
N MET A 118 6.12 -0.55 -10.82
CA MET A 118 5.76 -0.31 -9.43
C MET A 118 5.66 -1.63 -8.65
N LEU A 119 4.87 -2.60 -9.13
CA LEU A 119 4.59 -3.83 -8.39
C LEU A 119 5.83 -4.71 -8.17
N THR A 120 6.87 -4.57 -8.99
CA THR A 120 8.15 -5.26 -8.81
C THR A 120 9.07 -4.64 -7.75
N GLN A 121 8.77 -3.42 -7.28
CA GLN A 121 9.61 -2.74 -6.29
C GLN A 121 9.46 -3.37 -4.90
N ASN A 122 10.59 -3.55 -4.21
CA ASN A 122 10.60 -4.10 -2.85
C ASN A 122 9.68 -3.31 -1.89
N LEU A 123 9.71 -1.97 -2.01
CA LEU A 123 8.87 -1.05 -1.24
C LEU A 123 7.38 -1.42 -1.30
N ILE A 124 6.91 -1.82 -2.48
CA ILE A 124 5.51 -2.20 -2.72
C ILE A 124 5.26 -3.59 -2.16
N SER A 125 6.08 -4.57 -2.51
CA SER A 125 5.92 -5.95 -2.03
C SER A 125 5.94 -6.11 -0.50
N LYS A 126 6.64 -5.20 0.21
CA LYS A 126 6.81 -5.26 1.67
C LYS A 126 5.67 -4.55 2.41
N ASN A 127 5.12 -3.48 1.85
CA ASN A 127 4.25 -2.57 2.60
C ASN A 127 2.81 -2.55 2.09
N LEU A 128 2.56 -2.92 0.84
CA LEU A 128 1.20 -3.00 0.31
C LEU A 128 0.47 -4.19 0.97
N SER A 129 -0.84 -4.07 1.15
CA SER A 129 -1.68 -5.19 1.60
C SER A 129 -1.59 -6.37 0.62
N GLN A 130 -1.74 -7.60 1.14
CA GLN A 130 -1.66 -8.79 0.31
C GLN A 130 -2.84 -8.86 -0.67
N GLU A 131 -4.02 -8.45 -0.19
CA GLU A 131 -5.26 -8.36 -0.95
C GLU A 131 -5.10 -7.33 -2.08
N GLY A 132 -4.66 -6.11 -1.79
CA GLY A 132 -4.41 -5.09 -2.80
C GLY A 132 -3.35 -5.51 -3.83
N LEU A 133 -2.30 -6.22 -3.42
CA LEU A 133 -1.31 -6.77 -4.36
C LEU A 133 -1.92 -7.81 -5.30
N SER A 134 -2.77 -8.69 -4.77
CA SER A 134 -3.43 -9.73 -5.56
C SER A 134 -4.33 -9.09 -6.62
N GLU A 135 -5.20 -8.16 -6.19
CA GLU A 135 -6.14 -7.47 -7.05
C GLU A 135 -5.44 -6.68 -8.16
N LEU A 136 -4.41 -5.91 -7.83
CA LEU A 136 -3.65 -5.15 -8.81
C LEU A 136 -3.00 -6.07 -9.86
N ASN A 137 -2.41 -7.20 -9.44
CA ASN A 137 -1.80 -8.15 -10.36
C ASN A 137 -2.82 -8.81 -11.30
N GLU A 138 -3.97 -9.23 -10.75
CA GLU A 138 -5.03 -9.84 -11.55
C GLU A 138 -5.58 -8.88 -12.61
N HIS A 139 -5.88 -7.65 -12.20
CA HIS A 139 -6.43 -6.66 -13.12
C HIS A 139 -5.40 -6.14 -14.13
N LEU A 140 -4.10 -6.12 -13.82
CA LEU A 140 -3.06 -5.85 -14.81
C LEU A 140 -3.02 -6.92 -15.92
N ILE A 141 -3.14 -8.20 -15.57
CA ILE A 141 -3.22 -9.29 -16.55
C ILE A 141 -4.44 -9.09 -17.45
N THR A 142 -5.57 -8.70 -16.86
CA THR A 142 -6.80 -8.40 -17.60
C THR A 142 -6.62 -7.22 -18.56
N LEU A 143 -5.94 -6.15 -18.14
CA LEU A 143 -5.61 -5.02 -19.01
C LEU A 143 -4.73 -5.42 -20.20
N GLN A 144 -3.70 -6.24 -19.97
CA GLN A 144 -2.83 -6.72 -21.04
C GLN A 144 -3.61 -7.51 -22.10
N ARG A 145 -4.58 -8.33 -21.68
CA ARG A 145 -5.41 -9.15 -22.57
C ARG A 145 -6.50 -8.34 -23.29
N SER A 146 -7.05 -7.32 -22.66
CA SER A 146 -8.24 -6.58 -23.15
C SER A 146 -7.94 -5.37 -24.02
N LYS A 147 -6.69 -4.86 -24.02
CA LYS A 147 -6.24 -3.64 -24.72
C LYS A 147 -6.72 -3.47 -26.17
N GLN A 148 -6.87 -4.56 -26.92
CA GLN A 148 -7.23 -4.54 -28.35
C GLN A 148 -8.60 -5.13 -28.65
N VAL A 149 -9.10 -6.00 -27.78
CA VAL A 149 -10.26 -6.88 -28.07
C VAL A 149 -11.50 -6.47 -27.28
N ALA A 150 -11.32 -5.90 -26.09
CA ALA A 150 -12.41 -5.63 -25.17
C ALA A 150 -12.21 -4.26 -24.50
N PRO A 151 -12.45 -3.15 -25.22
CA PRO A 151 -12.18 -1.80 -24.72
C PRO A 151 -12.98 -1.44 -23.46
N GLN A 152 -14.20 -1.96 -23.34
CA GLN A 152 -15.02 -1.75 -22.15
C GLN A 152 -14.48 -2.49 -20.92
N ALA A 153 -14.05 -3.75 -21.09
CA ALA A 153 -13.41 -4.51 -20.01
C ALA A 153 -12.09 -3.87 -19.58
N PHE A 154 -11.34 -3.30 -20.52
CA PHE A 154 -10.13 -2.52 -20.25
C PHE A 154 -10.44 -1.29 -19.40
N ILE A 155 -11.43 -0.47 -19.81
CA ILE A 155 -11.83 0.73 -19.07
C ILE A 155 -12.35 0.38 -17.67
N ALA A 156 -13.15 -0.68 -17.54
CA ALA A 156 -13.66 -1.13 -16.25
C ALA A 156 -12.52 -1.58 -15.32
N SER A 157 -11.56 -2.35 -15.83
CA SER A 157 -10.39 -2.79 -15.05
C SER A 157 -9.49 -1.60 -14.66
N MET A 158 -9.31 -0.61 -15.53
CA MET A 158 -8.58 0.62 -15.22
C MET A 158 -9.25 1.42 -14.08
N ARG A 159 -10.59 1.52 -14.09
CA ARG A 159 -11.36 2.17 -13.01
C ARG A 159 -11.19 1.44 -11.69
N TYR A 160 -11.30 0.12 -11.72
CA TYR A 160 -11.13 -0.72 -10.54
C TYR A 160 -9.73 -0.56 -9.95
N ILE A 161 -8.68 -0.65 -10.77
CA ILE A 161 -7.29 -0.41 -10.34
C ILE A 161 -7.14 0.98 -9.68
N LYS A 162 -7.73 2.02 -10.28
CA LYS A 162 -7.71 3.37 -9.68
C LYS A 162 -8.34 3.36 -8.27
N GLN A 163 -9.48 2.69 -8.11
CA GLN A 163 -10.17 2.59 -6.82
C GLN A 163 -9.33 1.83 -5.79
N VAL A 164 -8.71 0.71 -6.17
CA VAL A 164 -7.81 -0.07 -5.29
C VAL A 164 -6.60 0.77 -4.86
N LEU A 165 -5.96 1.51 -5.77
CA LEU A 165 -4.82 2.39 -5.44
C LEU A 165 -5.21 3.48 -4.42
N ILE A 166 -6.38 4.09 -4.59
CA ILE A 166 -6.90 5.09 -3.66
C ILE A 166 -7.20 4.44 -2.29
N LEU A 167 -7.85 3.28 -2.29
CA LEU A 167 -8.20 2.55 -1.07
C LEU A 167 -6.95 2.17 -0.27
N GLU A 168 -5.95 1.62 -0.97
CA GLU A 168 -4.66 1.26 -0.40
C GLU A 168 -3.96 2.47 0.19
N ARG A 169 -3.93 3.60 -0.53
CA ARG A 169 -3.36 4.85 0.01
C ARG A 169 -4.04 5.27 1.32
N ARG A 170 -5.37 5.21 1.39
CA ARG A 170 -6.14 5.56 2.61
C ARG A 170 -5.84 4.61 3.76
N PHE A 171 -5.71 3.32 3.48
CA PHE A 171 -5.33 2.31 4.46
C PHE A 171 -3.93 2.57 5.03
N GLN A 172 -2.96 2.84 4.17
CA GLN A 172 -1.57 3.13 4.56
C GLN A 172 -1.44 4.46 5.32
N LEU A 173 -2.34 5.42 5.09
CA LEU A 173 -2.46 6.66 5.87
C LEU A 173 -3.21 6.47 7.20
N THR A 174 -3.64 5.25 7.54
CA THR A 174 -4.45 4.92 8.73
C THR A 174 -5.80 5.64 8.78
N GLU A 175 -6.32 6.07 7.62
CA GLU A 175 -7.62 6.74 7.50
C GLU A 175 -8.79 5.77 7.57
N ILE A 176 -8.54 4.49 7.26
CA ILE A 176 -9.51 3.41 7.30
C ILE A 176 -8.93 2.22 8.06
N SER A 177 -9.80 1.47 8.72
CA SER A 177 -9.44 0.22 9.41
C SER A 177 -9.28 -0.94 8.42
N ALA A 178 -8.62 -2.01 8.87
CA ALA A 178 -8.48 -3.23 8.05
C ALA A 178 -9.83 -3.87 7.71
N GLN A 179 -10.82 -3.76 8.60
CA GLN A 179 -12.17 -4.27 8.34
C GLN A 179 -12.88 -3.45 7.27
N GLU A 180 -12.80 -2.12 7.36
CA GLU A 180 -13.37 -1.22 6.34
C GLU A 180 -12.67 -1.38 4.98
N TYR A 181 -11.36 -1.62 4.99
CA TYR A 181 -10.60 -1.92 3.79
C TYR A 181 -11.17 -3.15 3.07
N GLN A 182 -11.30 -4.27 3.77
CA GLN A 182 -11.81 -5.51 3.19
C GLN A 182 -13.23 -5.33 2.66
N GLN A 183 -14.11 -4.72 3.46
CA GLN A 183 -15.50 -4.48 3.05
C GLN A 183 -15.59 -3.61 1.79
N THR A 184 -14.80 -2.54 1.73
CA THR A 184 -14.80 -1.65 0.55
C THR A 184 -14.23 -2.35 -0.68
N LEU A 185 -13.24 -3.23 -0.50
CA LEU A 185 -12.65 -4.01 -1.58
C LEU A 185 -13.67 -5.01 -2.16
N ASP A 186 -14.36 -5.75 -1.28
CA ASP A 186 -15.42 -6.69 -1.66
C ASP A 186 -16.56 -5.95 -2.42
N GLU A 187 -16.96 -4.76 -1.94
CA GLU A 187 -17.96 -3.91 -2.60
C GLU A 187 -17.52 -3.48 -4.02
N TYR A 188 -16.24 -3.13 -4.21
CA TYR A 188 -15.73 -2.77 -5.52
C TYR A 188 -15.70 -3.96 -6.49
N GLU A 189 -15.36 -5.15 -5.99
CA GLU A 189 -15.34 -6.37 -6.80
C GLU A 189 -16.77 -6.73 -7.25
N GLU A 190 -17.73 -6.70 -6.32
CA GLU A 190 -19.14 -6.91 -6.66
C GLU A 190 -19.63 -5.93 -7.73
N GLN A 191 -19.34 -4.63 -7.57
CA GLN A 191 -19.71 -3.61 -8.55
C GLN A 191 -19.12 -3.87 -9.93
N LEU A 192 -17.87 -4.33 -10.00
CA LEU A 192 -17.21 -4.68 -11.26
C LEU A 192 -17.91 -5.86 -11.93
N VAL A 193 -18.21 -6.92 -11.18
CA VAL A 193 -18.93 -8.11 -11.67
C VAL A 193 -20.32 -7.72 -12.17
N TYR A 194 -21.08 -6.92 -11.43
CA TYR A 194 -22.39 -6.44 -11.87
C TYR A 194 -22.31 -5.61 -13.15
N GLN A 195 -21.33 -4.72 -13.29
CA GLN A 195 -21.14 -3.92 -14.52
C GLN A 195 -20.80 -4.80 -15.73
N GLN A 196 -19.96 -5.82 -15.54
CA GLN A 196 -19.60 -6.75 -16.62
C GLN A 196 -20.80 -7.62 -17.06
N GLN A 197 -21.62 -8.09 -16.11
CA GLN A 197 -22.81 -8.89 -16.41
C GLN A 197 -23.90 -8.10 -17.15
N GLN A 198 -24.14 -6.84 -16.77
CA GLN A 198 -25.11 -5.99 -17.48
C GLN A 198 -24.69 -5.72 -18.93
N GLN A 199 -23.39 -5.63 -19.20
CA GLN A 199 -22.87 -5.39 -20.54
C GLN A 199 -22.93 -6.63 -21.43
N GLN A 200 -22.78 -7.84 -20.87
CA GLN A 200 -22.96 -9.10 -21.61
C GLN A 200 -24.43 -9.35 -22.00
N GLN A 201 -25.40 -8.73 -21.32
CA GLN A 201 -26.82 -8.83 -21.64
C GLN A 201 -27.29 -7.80 -22.69
N GLN A 202 -26.45 -6.83 -23.06
CA GLN A 202 -26.75 -5.76 -24.02
C GLN A 202 -26.06 -5.93 -25.39
N GLN A 203 -25.25 -6.98 -25.56
CA GLN A 203 -24.66 -7.42 -26.84
C GLN A 203 -25.47 -8.57 -27.44
#